data_AF-A0A1V9Y9L0-F1
#
_entry.id   AF-A0A1V9Y9L0-F1
#
_cell.length_a   1.000
_cell.length_b   1.000
_cell.length_c   1.000
_cell.angle_alpha   90.00
_cell.angle_beta   90.00
_cell.angle_gamma   90.00
#
_symmetry.space_group_name_H-M   'P 1'
#
loop_
_entity.id
_entity.type
_entity.pdbx_description
1 polymer ?
#
loop_
_entity_poly.entity_id
_entity_poly.type
_entity_poly.pdbx_seq_one_letter_code
_entity_poly.pdbx_strand_id
1 'polypeptide(L)'
;CDVAETCTGASGFCPTDTFASSSTKCTGTCNGNPCDGQDLCDGKGNCVDVYLPSTTVCRPSKGQCDVAESCSGTSGFCPADGFASTTTTCTGTCNGNPCDGQDLCDGKGNCVDKYLPSSTICRAAKGECDVAETCTGTSGLCPTDGFACSTTKCTGTCNGNPCDGQDFCDGKGNCVDKYLPSGTVCGTKGNSCIIPATCTGDMGFCPPDSYEDSGKSCSGNKNGGVCDGKDSCDGEGNCIDRFLNGVVCQKPVGYSRPTYCNGKSSTCPVTSYLSLREMVEDAVPATEQLLVVRSSSPMVLLGLVCAVAVGVAFMKLLWLCVAANAVALSFGMELLEAVAVKCSCNSDCPAVTCQNAPVCSYGYCQYTKAAVGTKCPGKSCTNGGACDDDANDFCNDKAECISAFKPSTTVCRPATGDCDVAEVCTGSSGSCPLDTFASMTTECKGANNGGACDGVDLCDGNGNCVDKYLPSTTVCRAAKSDCDVAESCTGTSGLCPADVYASSTTTCKGTCNGNPCDG
;
A
#
# COMPACT_ATOMS: atom_id res chain seq x y z
N CYS A 1 48.26 49.53 0.94
CA CYS A 1 49.10 48.87 -0.09
C CYS A 1 50.26 49.76 -0.51
N ASP A 2 50.04 51.07 -0.50
CA ASP A 2 51.13 52.04 -0.35
C ASP A 2 51.78 51.94 1.05
N VAL A 3 53.11 52.04 1.12
CA VAL A 3 53.88 51.94 2.38
C VAL A 3 54.53 53.28 2.65
N ALA A 4 54.22 53.88 3.80
CA ALA A 4 54.73 55.20 4.15
C ALA A 4 56.27 55.29 4.07
N GLU A 5 56.77 56.19 3.22
CA GLU A 5 58.18 56.47 3.09
C GLU A 5 58.65 57.41 4.21
N THR A 6 59.81 57.10 4.78
CA THR A 6 60.43 57.96 5.78
C THR A 6 61.60 58.71 5.16
N CYS A 7 61.65 60.04 5.35
CA CYS A 7 62.76 60.86 4.88
C CYS A 7 64.09 60.35 5.43
N THR A 8 65.05 60.11 4.53
CA THR A 8 66.37 59.56 4.90
C THR A 8 67.30 60.60 5.55
N GLY A 9 66.95 61.89 5.47
CA GLY A 9 67.77 63.00 5.94
C GLY A 9 69.02 63.29 5.09
N ALA A 10 69.21 62.57 3.97
CA ALA A 10 70.39 62.66 3.11
C ALA A 10 70.16 63.47 1.81
N SER A 11 68.91 63.77 1.45
CA SER A 11 68.57 64.58 0.27
C SER A 11 67.29 65.40 0.51
N GLY A 12 67.03 66.39 -0.35
CA GLY A 12 65.81 67.22 -0.32
C GLY A 12 64.61 66.62 -1.07
N PHE A 13 64.71 65.39 -1.58
CA PHE A 13 63.65 64.72 -2.31
C PHE A 13 63.07 63.57 -1.47
N CYS A 14 61.75 63.34 -1.53
CA CYS A 14 61.17 62.14 -0.95
C CYS A 14 61.76 60.89 -1.63
N PRO A 15 61.99 59.80 -0.89
CA PRO A 15 62.28 58.49 -1.47
C PRO A 15 61.20 58.09 -2.48
N THR A 16 61.57 57.28 -3.47
CA THR A 16 60.61 56.72 -4.45
C THR A 16 59.61 55.80 -3.76
N ASP A 17 58.36 55.80 -4.24
CA ASP A 17 57.28 54.99 -3.71
C ASP A 17 57.68 53.53 -3.51
N THR A 18 57.36 52.99 -2.34
CA THR A 18 57.57 51.57 -2.02
C THR A 18 56.22 50.90 -1.75
N PHE A 19 55.92 49.83 -2.47
CA PHE A 19 54.64 49.14 -2.34
C PHE A 19 54.76 47.86 -1.51
N ALA A 20 53.71 47.56 -0.75
CA ALA A 20 53.62 46.35 0.06
C ALA A 20 53.59 45.09 -0.83
N SER A 21 54.16 43.98 -0.35
CA SER A 21 54.22 42.73 -1.11
C SER A 21 52.82 42.17 -1.43
N SER A 22 52.75 41.26 -2.41
CA SER A 22 51.49 40.61 -2.80
C SER A 22 50.89 39.66 -1.77
N SER A 23 51.57 39.45 -0.64
CA SER A 23 51.06 38.71 0.52
C SER A 23 50.51 39.64 1.62
N THR A 24 50.58 40.97 1.42
CA THR A 24 50.11 41.94 2.40
C THR A 24 48.60 42.08 2.33
N LYS A 25 47.93 41.85 3.46
CA LYS A 25 46.47 42.02 3.60
C LYS A 25 46.07 43.48 3.43
N CYS A 26 44.94 43.71 2.79
CA CYS A 26 44.33 45.02 2.65
C CYS A 26 42.80 44.90 2.79
N THR A 27 42.08 46.00 2.54
CA THR A 27 40.62 46.02 2.61
C THR A 27 40.13 46.74 1.36
N GLY A 28 39.57 45.98 0.44
CA GLY A 28 39.11 46.40 -0.87
C GLY A 28 37.72 47.00 -0.83
N THR A 29 37.02 46.90 -1.96
CA THR A 29 35.68 47.49 -2.14
C THR A 29 34.54 46.51 -1.91
N CYS A 30 34.81 45.20 -1.96
CA CYS A 30 33.79 44.14 -1.97
C CYS A 30 33.74 43.35 -0.65
N ASN A 31 33.70 44.05 0.48
CA ASN A 31 33.98 43.43 1.77
C ASN A 31 32.74 42.84 2.45
N GLY A 32 32.85 41.65 3.06
CA GLY A 32 31.88 41.11 4.03
C GLY A 32 30.73 40.29 3.46
N ASN A 33 30.82 39.87 2.19
CA ASN A 33 29.89 38.93 1.60
C ASN A 33 30.35 37.46 1.82
N PRO A 34 29.47 36.45 1.73
CA PRO A 34 29.81 35.05 2.08
C PRO A 34 30.91 34.40 1.23
N CYS A 35 31.21 34.93 0.04
CA CYS A 35 32.27 34.45 -0.85
C CYS A 35 33.51 35.34 -0.88
N ASP A 36 33.58 36.28 0.04
CA ASP A 36 34.67 37.23 0.13
C ASP A 36 35.86 36.63 0.89
N GLY A 37 37.03 36.70 0.27
CA GLY A 37 38.29 36.24 0.83
C GLY A 37 39.01 37.37 1.57
N GLN A 38 40.30 37.16 1.84
CA GLN A 38 41.14 38.23 2.38
C GLN A 38 41.87 38.93 1.25
N ASP A 39 41.54 40.20 1.01
CA ASP A 39 42.13 41.01 -0.04
C ASP A 39 43.63 41.21 0.14
N LEU A 40 44.33 41.26 -0.98
CA LEU A 40 45.78 41.34 -1.01
C LEU A 40 46.25 42.48 -1.90
N CYS A 41 47.39 43.07 -1.55
CA CYS A 41 48.04 44.03 -2.41
C CYS A 41 48.57 43.38 -3.70
N ASP A 42 48.72 44.15 -4.78
CA ASP A 42 49.28 43.65 -6.05
C ASP A 42 50.81 43.85 -6.20
N GLY A 43 51.46 44.41 -5.18
CA GLY A 43 52.87 44.82 -5.27
C GLY A 43 53.10 46.13 -6.05
N LYS A 44 52.04 46.83 -6.45
CA LYS A 44 52.07 48.10 -7.21
C LYS A 44 51.22 49.19 -6.55
N GLY A 45 50.84 48.99 -5.30
CA GLY A 45 50.11 49.98 -4.49
C GLY A 45 48.59 49.82 -4.50
N ASN A 46 48.03 48.89 -5.29
CA ASN A 46 46.59 48.66 -5.32
C ASN A 46 46.19 47.51 -4.38
N CYS A 47 45.01 47.64 -3.77
CA CYS A 47 44.35 46.52 -3.10
C CYS A 47 43.46 45.80 -4.10
N VAL A 48 43.60 44.47 -4.20
CA VAL A 48 42.85 43.64 -5.15
C VAL A 48 41.93 42.72 -4.37
N ASP A 49 40.65 42.72 -4.77
CA ASP A 49 39.64 41.86 -4.18
C ASP A 49 40.01 40.38 -4.43
N VAL A 50 40.03 39.57 -3.37
CA VAL A 50 40.33 38.12 -3.45
C VAL A 50 39.08 37.34 -3.09
N TYR A 51 38.58 36.53 -4.02
CA TYR A 51 37.36 35.73 -3.80
C TYR A 51 37.69 34.30 -3.35
N LEU A 52 36.81 33.73 -2.52
CA LEU A 52 36.88 32.32 -2.13
C LEU A 52 36.75 31.41 -3.36
N PRO A 53 37.47 30.28 -3.41
CA PRO A 53 37.48 29.40 -4.58
C PRO A 53 36.09 28.80 -4.84
N SER A 54 35.85 28.37 -6.08
CA SER A 54 34.53 27.88 -6.51
C SER A 54 34.06 26.58 -5.85
N THR A 55 34.92 25.95 -5.06
CA THR A 55 34.61 24.81 -4.21
C THR A 55 34.09 25.20 -2.83
N THR A 56 34.09 26.50 -2.51
CA THR A 56 33.66 26.99 -1.19
C THR A 56 32.15 27.12 -1.18
N VAL A 57 31.49 26.28 -0.38
CA VAL A 57 30.04 26.37 -0.15
C VAL A 57 29.74 27.63 0.66
N CYS A 58 28.99 28.56 0.07
CA CYS A 58 28.61 29.82 0.71
C CYS A 58 27.19 29.79 1.28
N ARG A 59 26.36 28.85 0.81
CA ARG A 59 25.10 28.50 1.45
C ARG A 59 24.93 26.98 1.43
N PRO A 60 24.86 26.32 2.60
CA PRO A 60 24.58 24.89 2.65
C PRO A 60 23.13 24.59 2.23
N SER A 61 22.93 23.37 1.74
CA SER A 61 21.59 22.82 1.49
C SER A 61 20.84 22.62 2.82
N LYS A 62 19.57 22.99 2.86
CA LYS A 62 18.63 22.81 3.98
C LYS A 62 17.84 21.51 3.91
N GLY A 63 18.05 20.67 2.90
CA GLY A 63 17.35 19.41 2.74
C GLY A 63 17.47 18.80 1.35
N GLN A 64 16.84 17.65 1.13
CA GLN A 64 16.96 16.87 -0.12
C GLN A 64 16.50 17.62 -1.38
N CYS A 65 15.62 18.62 -1.23
CA CYS A 65 15.10 19.43 -2.35
C CYS A 65 15.78 20.80 -2.50
N ASP A 66 16.86 21.03 -1.75
CA ASP A 66 17.62 22.28 -1.75
C ASP A 66 19.05 22.04 -2.24
N VAL A 67 19.57 22.91 -3.11
CA VAL A 67 20.91 22.76 -3.70
C VAL A 67 21.87 23.65 -2.93
N ALA A 68 23.03 23.13 -2.51
CA ALA A 68 24.04 24.00 -1.89
C ALA A 68 24.70 24.91 -2.93
N GLU A 69 24.80 26.21 -2.68
CA GLU A 69 25.54 27.13 -3.55
C GLU A 69 26.98 27.23 -3.12
N SER A 70 27.84 27.15 -4.13
CA SER A 70 29.26 27.42 -4.00
C SER A 70 29.62 28.74 -4.66
N CYS A 71 30.65 29.39 -4.14
CA CYS A 71 31.18 30.62 -4.69
C CYS A 71 31.51 30.47 -6.17
N SER A 72 31.50 31.57 -6.93
CA SER A 72 31.91 31.51 -8.33
C SER A 72 33.43 31.53 -8.52
N GLY A 73 34.18 31.92 -7.47
CA GLY A 73 35.60 32.25 -7.57
C GLY A 73 35.87 33.61 -8.22
N THR A 74 34.83 34.37 -8.55
CA THR A 74 34.92 35.63 -9.31
C THR A 74 34.08 36.77 -8.73
N SER A 75 33.39 36.53 -7.61
CA SER A 75 32.49 37.46 -6.95
C SER A 75 32.45 37.19 -5.45
N GLY A 76 32.31 38.25 -4.65
CA GLY A 76 32.11 38.15 -3.20
C GLY A 76 30.69 37.69 -2.83
N PHE A 77 29.72 37.80 -3.74
CA PHE A 77 28.34 37.36 -3.51
C PHE A 77 28.17 35.86 -3.70
N CYS A 78 27.43 35.23 -2.79
CA CYS A 78 26.93 33.88 -2.99
C CYS A 78 25.88 33.87 -4.11
N PRO A 79 25.84 32.86 -4.99
CA PRO A 79 24.76 32.70 -5.96
C PRO A 79 23.37 32.67 -5.31
N ALA A 80 22.33 32.95 -6.11
CA ALA A 80 20.95 32.89 -5.64
C ALA A 80 20.57 31.46 -5.23
N ASP A 81 19.68 31.37 -4.24
CA ASP A 81 19.13 30.12 -3.70
C ASP A 81 18.48 29.28 -4.81
N GLY A 82 19.06 28.10 -5.07
CA GLY A 82 18.66 27.15 -6.09
C GLY A 82 18.03 25.90 -5.49
N PHE A 83 16.97 25.41 -6.13
CA PHE A 83 16.23 24.22 -5.67
C PHE A 83 16.38 23.06 -6.64
N ALA A 84 16.28 21.85 -6.09
CA ALA A 84 16.32 20.62 -6.88
C ALA A 84 15.12 20.54 -7.84
N SER A 85 15.30 19.89 -9.00
CA SER A 85 14.25 19.81 -10.02
C SER A 85 13.05 18.98 -9.58
N THR A 86 11.92 19.11 -10.28
CA THR A 86 10.68 18.35 -10.01
C THR A 86 10.78 16.84 -10.26
N THR A 87 11.91 16.35 -10.76
CA THR A 87 12.19 14.93 -10.97
C THR A 87 13.18 14.38 -9.95
N THR A 88 13.66 15.23 -9.04
CA THR A 88 14.57 14.81 -7.97
C THR A 88 13.77 14.06 -6.92
N THR A 89 14.19 12.82 -6.64
CA THR A 89 13.58 11.99 -5.61
C THR A 89 13.92 12.53 -4.23
N CYS A 90 12.93 12.56 -3.35
CA CYS A 90 13.11 12.91 -1.96
C CYS A 90 12.37 11.88 -1.09
N THR A 91 12.49 12.04 0.22
CA THR A 91 11.82 11.24 1.23
C THR A 91 10.82 12.14 1.92
N GLY A 92 9.56 11.96 1.55
CA GLY A 92 8.44 12.71 2.09
C GLY A 92 7.98 12.17 3.44
N THR A 93 6.78 12.58 3.81
CA THR A 93 6.15 12.22 5.08
C THR A 93 5.34 10.93 5.03
N CYS A 94 4.92 10.51 3.84
CA CYS A 94 4.31 9.20 3.60
C CYS A 94 5.38 8.25 3.07
N ASN A 95 5.65 7.15 3.77
CA ASN A 95 6.69 6.21 3.35
C ASN A 95 6.26 4.78 3.65
N GLY A 96 6.48 3.86 2.71
CA GLY A 96 6.45 2.41 2.98
C GLY A 96 5.05 1.79 3.13
N ASN A 97 4.00 2.55 2.85
CA ASN A 97 2.64 2.03 2.80
C ASN A 97 2.33 1.36 1.43
N PRO A 98 1.32 0.47 1.31
CA PRO A 98 1.05 -0.26 0.07
C PRO A 98 0.69 0.61 -1.15
N CYS A 99 0.24 1.84 -0.94
CA CYS A 99 -0.12 2.80 -1.99
C CYS A 99 0.87 3.96 -2.12
N ASP A 100 2.03 3.83 -1.49
CA ASP A 100 3.06 4.85 -1.46
C ASP A 100 3.85 4.89 -2.78
N GLY A 101 3.98 6.09 -3.32
CA GLY A 101 4.74 6.36 -4.55
C GLY A 101 6.14 6.90 -4.23
N GLN A 102 6.92 7.18 -5.28
CA GLN A 102 8.21 7.83 -5.11
C GLN A 102 8.02 9.34 -5.00
N ASP A 103 8.37 9.91 -3.84
CA ASP A 103 8.24 11.35 -3.61
C ASP A 103 9.21 12.16 -4.45
N LEU A 104 8.77 13.36 -4.81
CA LEU A 104 9.50 14.24 -5.72
C LEU A 104 9.48 15.68 -5.21
N CYS A 105 10.58 16.38 -5.46
CA CYS A 105 10.65 17.81 -5.16
C CYS A 105 9.66 18.64 -6.01
N ASP A 106 9.29 19.82 -5.54
CA ASP A 106 8.40 20.74 -6.25
C ASP A 106 9.12 21.81 -7.09
N GLY A 107 10.46 21.82 -7.10
CA GLY A 107 11.26 22.87 -7.73
C GLY A 107 11.39 24.16 -6.91
N LYS A 108 10.91 24.16 -5.66
CA LYS A 108 10.89 25.30 -4.73
C LYS A 108 11.42 24.95 -3.34
N GLY A 109 12.09 23.82 -3.21
CA GLY A 109 12.70 23.36 -1.96
C GLY A 109 11.83 22.43 -1.11
N ASN A 110 10.60 22.11 -1.53
CA ASN A 110 9.72 21.21 -0.78
C ASN A 110 9.71 19.81 -1.40
N CYS A 111 9.76 18.79 -0.54
CA CYS A 111 9.46 17.42 -0.92
C CYS A 111 7.94 17.20 -0.91
N VAL A 112 7.40 16.61 -1.97
CA VAL A 112 5.95 16.37 -2.10
C VAL A 112 5.68 14.89 -2.21
N ASP A 113 4.83 14.40 -1.30
CA ASP A 113 4.37 13.02 -1.28
C ASP A 113 3.70 12.64 -2.61
N LYS A 114 4.08 11.49 -3.17
CA LYS A 114 3.46 10.93 -4.37
C LYS A 114 2.79 9.60 -4.02
N TYR A 115 1.64 9.35 -4.64
CA TYR A 115 0.85 8.14 -4.38
C TYR A 115 0.71 7.30 -5.64
N LEU A 116 0.58 5.99 -5.46
CA LEU A 116 0.31 5.07 -6.56
C LEU A 116 -1.06 5.37 -7.20
N PRO A 117 -1.23 5.15 -8.52
CA PRO A 117 -2.48 5.41 -9.22
C PRO A 117 -3.67 4.66 -8.61
N SER A 118 -4.87 5.19 -8.81
CA SER A 118 -6.10 4.58 -8.27
C SER A 118 -6.47 3.21 -8.87
N SER A 119 -5.75 2.78 -9.90
CA SER A 119 -5.86 1.44 -10.49
C SER A 119 -4.95 0.39 -9.83
N THR A 120 -4.07 0.79 -8.92
CA THR A 120 -3.15 -0.12 -8.24
C THR A 120 -3.88 -0.90 -7.15
N ILE A 121 -3.92 -2.23 -7.26
CA ILE A 121 -4.45 -3.11 -6.21
C ILE A 121 -3.44 -3.16 -5.06
N CYS A 122 -3.86 -2.70 -3.89
CA CYS A 122 -3.03 -2.68 -2.68
C CYS A 122 -3.34 -3.83 -1.72
N ARG A 123 -4.52 -4.44 -1.84
CA ARG A 123 -4.84 -5.73 -1.20
C ARG A 123 -5.72 -6.55 -2.14
N ALA A 124 -5.34 -7.81 -2.35
CA ALA A 124 -6.13 -8.75 -3.14
C ALA A 124 -7.32 -9.29 -2.33
N ALA A 125 -8.41 -9.62 -3.03
CA ALA A 125 -9.54 -10.35 -2.46
C ALA A 125 -9.11 -11.77 -2.02
N LYS A 126 -9.58 -12.21 -0.86
CA LYS A 126 -9.35 -13.54 -0.27
C LYS A 126 -10.38 -14.59 -0.71
N GLY A 127 -11.44 -14.19 -1.41
CA GLY A 127 -12.50 -15.08 -1.90
C GLY A 127 -13.62 -14.33 -2.62
N GLU A 128 -14.69 -15.03 -2.98
CA GLU A 128 -15.82 -14.45 -3.74
C GLU A 128 -16.63 -13.40 -2.97
N CYS A 129 -16.58 -13.44 -1.63
CA CYS A 129 -17.26 -12.49 -0.75
C CYS A 129 -16.36 -11.34 -0.25
N ASP A 130 -15.15 -11.24 -0.80
CA ASP A 130 -14.16 -10.24 -0.47
C ASP A 130 -13.86 -9.38 -1.70
N VAL A 131 -13.67 -8.08 -1.52
CA VAL A 131 -13.43 -7.13 -2.63
C VAL A 131 -11.98 -6.68 -2.58
N ALA A 132 -11.26 -6.72 -3.70
CA ALA A 132 -9.90 -6.19 -3.75
C ALA A 132 -9.91 -4.66 -3.61
N GLU A 133 -9.06 -4.11 -2.74
CA GLU A 133 -8.90 -2.67 -2.59
C GLU A 133 -7.83 -2.14 -3.53
N THR A 134 -8.16 -1.02 -4.13
CA THR A 134 -7.24 -0.23 -4.93
C THR A 134 -6.86 1.04 -4.21
N CYS A 135 -5.67 1.54 -4.51
CA CYS A 135 -5.22 2.85 -4.02
C CYS A 135 -6.21 3.95 -4.42
N THR A 136 -6.22 5.05 -3.67
CA THR A 136 -7.08 6.20 -3.99
C THR A 136 -6.42 7.17 -4.97
N GLY A 137 -5.10 7.09 -5.14
CA GLY A 137 -4.29 8.11 -5.83
C GLY A 137 -4.00 9.35 -4.99
N THR A 138 -4.48 9.40 -3.74
CA THR A 138 -4.39 10.56 -2.85
C THR A 138 -3.88 10.23 -1.46
N SER A 139 -3.60 8.95 -1.17
CA SER A 139 -3.10 8.47 0.11
C SER A 139 -2.12 7.32 -0.10
N GLY A 140 -1.09 7.25 0.74
CA GLY A 140 -0.15 6.12 0.78
C GLY A 140 -0.78 4.85 1.37
N LEU A 141 -1.90 4.97 2.09
CA LEU A 141 -2.58 3.83 2.70
C LEU A 141 -3.52 3.11 1.73
N CYS A 142 -3.58 1.79 1.90
CA CYS A 142 -4.66 1.00 1.30
C CYS A 142 -5.97 1.29 2.05
N PRO A 143 -7.12 1.41 1.34
CA PRO A 143 -8.43 1.50 1.98
C PRO A 143 -8.70 0.33 2.95
N THR A 144 -9.67 0.49 3.84
CA THR A 144 -10.07 -0.59 4.75
C THR A 144 -10.69 -1.76 4.00
N ASP A 145 -10.50 -2.96 4.54
CA ASP A 145 -11.05 -4.22 4.03
C ASP A 145 -12.56 -4.11 3.74
N GLY A 146 -12.92 -4.25 2.46
CA GLY A 146 -14.26 -4.13 1.93
C GLY A 146 -14.82 -5.49 1.52
N PHE A 147 -16.04 -5.78 1.94
CA PHE A 147 -16.69 -7.06 1.66
C PHE A 147 -17.83 -6.94 0.65
N ALA A 148 -17.99 -7.97 -0.17
CA ALA A 148 -19.02 -8.00 -1.20
C ALA A 148 -20.41 -7.96 -0.58
N CYS A 149 -21.37 -7.33 -1.26
CA CYS A 149 -22.76 -7.25 -0.82
C CYS A 149 -23.38 -8.59 -0.45
N SER A 150 -24.36 -8.55 0.45
CA SER A 150 -25.13 -9.75 0.82
C SER A 150 -26.02 -10.32 -0.31
N THR A 151 -26.03 -9.65 -1.46
CA THR A 151 -26.70 -10.09 -2.70
C THR A 151 -25.70 -10.66 -3.71
N THR A 152 -24.39 -10.59 -3.43
CA THR A 152 -23.35 -11.18 -4.25
C THR A 152 -23.44 -12.69 -4.12
N LYS A 153 -23.57 -13.35 -5.27
CA LYS A 153 -23.56 -14.81 -5.34
C LYS A 153 -22.19 -15.33 -4.98
N CYS A 154 -22.17 -16.41 -4.22
CA CYS A 154 -20.94 -17.12 -3.90
C CYS A 154 -21.19 -18.62 -3.97
N THR A 155 -20.11 -19.38 -3.81
CA THR A 155 -20.10 -20.83 -3.77
C THR A 155 -19.76 -21.27 -2.36
N GLY A 156 -20.76 -21.79 -1.65
CA GLY A 156 -20.69 -22.21 -0.27
C GLY A 156 -20.01 -23.56 -0.06
N THR A 157 -20.31 -24.20 1.06
CA THR A 157 -19.76 -25.53 1.38
C THR A 157 -20.65 -26.68 0.93
N CYS A 158 -21.96 -26.46 0.80
CA CYS A 158 -22.97 -27.50 0.63
C CYS A 158 -23.55 -27.57 -0.80
N ASN A 159 -22.69 -27.61 -1.81
CA ASN A 159 -23.10 -27.31 -3.18
C ASN A 159 -23.57 -28.54 -3.97
N GLY A 160 -24.56 -28.39 -4.84
CA GLY A 160 -24.94 -29.38 -5.86
C GLY A 160 -25.86 -30.50 -5.38
N ASN A 161 -26.41 -30.38 -4.17
CA ASN A 161 -27.43 -31.31 -3.67
C ASN A 161 -28.85 -30.91 -4.13
N PRO A 162 -29.84 -31.82 -4.14
CA PRO A 162 -31.17 -31.52 -4.68
C PRO A 162 -31.97 -30.43 -3.95
N CYS A 163 -31.62 -30.13 -2.69
CA CYS A 163 -32.22 -29.05 -1.89
C CYS A 163 -31.30 -27.83 -1.76
N ASP A 164 -30.21 -27.80 -2.51
CA ASP A 164 -29.26 -26.70 -2.50
C ASP A 164 -29.81 -25.48 -3.24
N GLY A 165 -29.65 -24.31 -2.62
CA GLY A 165 -30.07 -23.02 -3.17
C GLY A 165 -28.89 -22.27 -3.78
N GLN A 166 -29.12 -21.02 -4.18
CA GLN A 166 -28.03 -20.12 -4.56
C GLN A 166 -27.47 -19.46 -3.31
N ASP A 167 -26.19 -19.66 -3.03
CA ASP A 167 -25.53 -19.03 -1.88
C ASP A 167 -25.22 -17.57 -2.15
N PHE A 168 -25.19 -16.81 -1.05
CA PHE A 168 -24.92 -15.38 -1.07
C PHE A 168 -24.01 -14.97 0.07
N CYS A 169 -23.25 -13.92 -0.14
CA CYS A 169 -22.41 -13.36 0.91
C CYS A 169 -23.25 -12.80 2.08
N ASP A 170 -22.63 -12.61 3.25
CA ASP A 170 -23.25 -11.98 4.42
C ASP A 170 -22.98 -10.46 4.53
N GLY A 171 -22.20 -9.90 3.61
CA GLY A 171 -21.71 -8.51 3.71
C GLY A 171 -20.53 -8.32 4.68
N LYS A 172 -19.96 -9.41 5.20
CA LYS A 172 -18.84 -9.43 6.15
C LYS A 172 -17.71 -10.38 5.72
N GLY A 173 -17.72 -10.81 4.46
CA GLY A 173 -16.68 -11.65 3.88
C GLY A 173 -16.99 -13.15 3.88
N ASN A 174 -18.12 -13.59 4.45
CA ASN A 174 -18.47 -15.01 4.47
C ASN A 174 -19.53 -15.34 3.41
N CYS A 175 -19.36 -16.49 2.76
CA CYS A 175 -20.42 -17.08 1.94
C CYS A 175 -21.39 -17.83 2.86
N VAL A 176 -22.69 -17.57 2.70
CA VAL A 176 -23.75 -18.21 3.48
C VAL A 176 -24.54 -19.14 2.60
N ASP A 177 -24.46 -20.43 2.92
CA ASP A 177 -25.23 -21.48 2.27
C ASP A 177 -26.74 -21.18 2.34
N LYS A 178 -27.42 -21.24 1.20
CA LYS A 178 -28.88 -21.10 1.12
C LYS A 178 -29.50 -22.40 0.66
N TYR A 179 -30.66 -22.72 1.21
CA TYR A 179 -31.39 -23.95 0.88
C TYR A 179 -32.73 -23.63 0.24
N LEU A 180 -33.23 -24.57 -0.58
CA LEU A 180 -34.58 -24.46 -1.14
C LEU A 180 -35.63 -24.44 -0.01
N PRO A 181 -36.76 -23.73 -0.19
CA PRO A 181 -37.80 -23.62 0.83
C PRO A 181 -38.31 -24.98 1.30
N SER A 182 -38.71 -25.05 2.58
CA SER A 182 -39.34 -26.25 3.15
C SER A 182 -40.55 -26.66 2.29
N GLY A 183 -40.66 -27.95 1.98
CA GLY A 183 -41.73 -28.49 1.14
C GLY A 183 -41.40 -28.58 -0.36
N THR A 184 -40.24 -28.09 -0.80
CA THR A 184 -39.77 -28.27 -2.18
C THR A 184 -39.53 -29.75 -2.45
N VAL A 185 -40.23 -30.35 -3.43
CA VAL A 185 -40.11 -31.78 -3.74
C VAL A 185 -38.75 -32.08 -4.37
N CYS A 186 -37.96 -32.87 -3.67
CA CYS A 186 -36.61 -33.29 -4.07
C CYS A 186 -36.49 -34.81 -4.30
N GLY A 187 -37.45 -35.58 -3.79
CA GLY A 187 -37.51 -37.04 -3.90
C GLY A 187 -38.07 -37.58 -5.21
N THR A 188 -38.30 -38.90 -5.27
CA THR A 188 -38.71 -39.60 -6.49
C THR A 188 -40.12 -39.18 -6.94
N LYS A 189 -40.25 -38.68 -8.19
CA LYS A 189 -41.55 -38.31 -8.78
C LYS A 189 -42.12 -39.43 -9.66
N GLY A 190 -43.43 -39.62 -9.63
CA GLY A 190 -44.16 -40.47 -10.59
C GLY A 190 -44.48 -41.90 -10.16
N ASN A 191 -44.11 -42.32 -8.95
CA ASN A 191 -44.56 -43.58 -8.35
C ASN A 191 -45.70 -43.31 -7.35
N SER A 192 -46.85 -43.96 -7.53
CA SER A 192 -48.04 -43.77 -6.69
C SER A 192 -47.97 -44.43 -5.30
N CYS A 193 -46.95 -45.27 -5.07
CA CYS A 193 -46.67 -45.91 -3.77
C CYS A 193 -45.50 -45.26 -3.01
N ILE A 194 -44.87 -44.23 -3.59
CA ILE A 194 -43.81 -43.46 -2.95
C ILE A 194 -44.37 -42.09 -2.58
N ILE A 195 -44.15 -41.69 -1.33
CA ILE A 195 -44.34 -40.32 -0.86
C ILE A 195 -43.00 -39.60 -1.09
N PRO A 196 -42.91 -38.70 -2.09
CA PRO A 196 -41.66 -38.04 -2.44
C PRO A 196 -41.16 -37.19 -1.27
N ALA A 197 -39.86 -37.29 -0.96
CA ALA A 197 -39.22 -36.44 0.02
C ALA A 197 -39.28 -34.96 -0.40
N THR A 198 -39.34 -34.10 0.61
CA THR A 198 -39.30 -32.66 0.45
C THR A 198 -38.16 -32.07 1.27
N CYS A 199 -37.61 -30.96 0.78
CA CYS A 199 -36.59 -30.20 1.48
C CYS A 199 -37.12 -29.72 2.83
N THR A 200 -36.27 -29.72 3.85
CA THR A 200 -36.57 -29.23 5.21
C THR A 200 -36.37 -27.73 5.34
N GLY A 201 -35.62 -27.11 4.42
CA GLY A 201 -35.32 -25.68 4.39
C GLY A 201 -34.06 -25.26 5.16
N ASP A 202 -33.37 -26.20 5.80
CA ASP A 202 -32.20 -25.96 6.65
C ASP A 202 -30.96 -26.79 6.25
N MET A 203 -31.05 -27.59 5.17
CA MET A 203 -29.91 -28.34 4.62
C MET A 203 -30.06 -28.58 3.10
N GLY A 204 -28.93 -28.76 2.42
CA GLY A 204 -28.89 -29.02 0.97
C GLY A 204 -29.25 -30.46 0.58
N PHE A 205 -29.18 -31.41 1.51
CA PHE A 205 -29.51 -32.81 1.23
C PHE A 205 -31.02 -33.05 1.14
N CYS A 206 -31.43 -33.91 0.20
CA CYS A 206 -32.80 -34.40 0.16
C CYS A 206 -32.95 -35.56 1.17
N PRO A 207 -33.92 -35.51 2.09
CA PRO A 207 -34.24 -36.64 2.95
C PRO A 207 -34.62 -37.89 2.13
N PRO A 208 -34.56 -39.10 2.71
CA PRO A 208 -35.07 -40.29 2.02
C PRO A 208 -36.58 -40.18 1.79
N ASP A 209 -37.05 -40.73 0.68
CA ASP A 209 -38.47 -40.92 0.39
C ASP A 209 -39.13 -41.77 1.49
N SER A 210 -40.44 -41.62 1.65
CA SER A 210 -41.26 -42.49 2.51
C SER A 210 -42.23 -43.31 1.66
N TYR A 211 -42.79 -44.37 2.24
CA TYR A 211 -43.66 -45.29 1.53
C TYR A 211 -45.11 -45.15 1.98
N GLU A 212 -46.02 -45.30 1.03
CA GLU A 212 -47.45 -45.37 1.32
C GLU A 212 -47.82 -46.65 2.07
N ASP A 213 -48.90 -46.58 2.84
CA ASP A 213 -49.38 -47.73 3.61
C ASP A 213 -49.69 -48.93 2.70
N SER A 214 -49.41 -50.14 3.23
CA SER A 214 -49.78 -51.39 2.58
C SER A 214 -51.29 -51.44 2.31
N GLY A 215 -51.67 -51.69 1.06
CA GLY A 215 -53.07 -51.68 0.63
C GLY A 215 -53.57 -50.37 0.02
N LYS A 216 -52.80 -49.27 0.07
CA LYS A 216 -53.15 -48.05 -0.66
C LYS A 216 -53.24 -48.34 -2.15
N SER A 217 -54.28 -47.83 -2.80
CA SER A 217 -54.50 -48.11 -4.21
C SER A 217 -53.48 -47.41 -5.09
N CYS A 218 -52.96 -48.14 -6.06
CA CYS A 218 -52.00 -47.65 -7.04
C CYS A 218 -52.43 -48.09 -8.45
N SER A 219 -51.66 -47.71 -9.47
CA SER A 219 -51.86 -48.18 -10.84
C SER A 219 -50.60 -48.93 -11.26
N GLY A 220 -50.72 -50.24 -11.44
CA GLY A 220 -49.63 -51.12 -11.82
C GLY A 220 -49.35 -51.09 -13.32
N ASN A 221 -48.62 -52.08 -13.81
CA ASN A 221 -48.19 -52.15 -15.21
C ASN A 221 -49.11 -53.03 -16.07
N LYS A 222 -50.08 -53.73 -15.46
CA LYS A 222 -50.91 -54.75 -16.13
C LYS A 222 -52.41 -54.43 -16.09
N ASN A 223 -52.76 -53.16 -16.31
CA ASN A 223 -54.12 -52.66 -16.11
C ASN A 223 -55.07 -52.90 -17.31
N GLY A 224 -56.39 -52.91 -17.05
CA GLY A 224 -57.46 -52.78 -18.06
C GLY A 224 -58.04 -54.08 -18.62
N GLY A 225 -57.63 -55.25 -18.09
CA GLY A 225 -58.18 -56.55 -18.47
C GLY A 225 -59.39 -56.97 -17.63
N VAL A 226 -60.17 -57.96 -18.10
CA VAL A 226 -61.39 -58.43 -17.39
C VAL A 226 -61.09 -59.11 -16.04
N CYS A 227 -59.84 -59.53 -15.83
CA CYS A 227 -59.34 -60.11 -14.59
C CYS A 227 -58.47 -59.14 -13.79
N ASP A 228 -58.39 -57.88 -14.22
CA ASP A 228 -57.64 -56.84 -13.53
C ASP A 228 -58.30 -56.49 -12.20
N GLY A 229 -57.55 -56.64 -11.11
CA GLY A 229 -57.97 -56.25 -9.78
C GLY A 229 -57.56 -54.81 -9.48
N LYS A 230 -57.90 -54.33 -8.29
CA LYS A 230 -57.41 -53.01 -7.84
C LYS A 230 -56.00 -53.18 -7.28
N ASP A 231 -55.01 -52.62 -7.96
CA ASP A 231 -53.62 -52.69 -7.52
C ASP A 231 -53.40 -51.98 -6.20
N SER A 232 -52.42 -52.46 -5.45
CA SER A 232 -52.16 -52.04 -4.08
C SER A 232 -50.68 -51.93 -3.79
N CYS A 233 -50.28 -50.92 -3.02
CA CYS A 233 -48.93 -50.78 -2.50
C CYS A 233 -48.62 -51.89 -1.48
N ASP A 234 -47.35 -52.33 -1.45
CA ASP A 234 -46.86 -53.34 -0.51
C ASP A 234 -46.44 -52.78 0.86
N GLY A 235 -46.20 -51.47 0.93
CA GLY A 235 -45.61 -50.80 2.10
C GLY A 235 -44.10 -50.54 1.98
N GLU A 236 -43.49 -50.98 0.88
CA GLU A 236 -42.06 -50.86 0.57
C GLU A 236 -41.82 -50.01 -0.70
N GLY A 237 -42.86 -49.34 -1.18
CA GLY A 237 -42.81 -48.43 -2.33
C GLY A 237 -43.11 -49.08 -3.68
N ASN A 238 -43.48 -50.37 -3.72
CA ASN A 238 -43.86 -51.04 -4.97
C ASN A 238 -45.37 -51.12 -5.12
N CYS A 239 -45.85 -50.85 -6.33
CA CYS A 239 -47.22 -51.15 -6.71
C CYS A 239 -47.31 -52.61 -7.15
N ILE A 240 -48.06 -53.42 -6.40
CA ILE A 240 -48.30 -54.83 -6.74
C ILE A 240 -49.56 -54.92 -7.59
N ASP A 241 -49.41 -55.44 -8.82
CA ASP A 241 -50.54 -55.81 -9.69
C ASP A 241 -51.40 -56.87 -8.98
N ARG A 242 -52.68 -56.60 -8.75
CA ARG A 242 -53.61 -57.55 -8.13
C ARG A 242 -54.53 -58.09 -9.21
N PHE A 243 -54.74 -59.41 -9.24
CA PHE A 243 -55.64 -60.05 -10.20
C PHE A 243 -56.82 -60.71 -9.50
N LEU A 244 -57.99 -60.61 -10.09
CA LEU A 244 -59.21 -61.24 -9.58
C LEU A 244 -59.07 -62.76 -9.61
N ASN A 245 -59.68 -63.47 -8.66
CA ASN A 245 -59.71 -64.93 -8.61
C ASN A 245 -61.17 -65.40 -8.49
N GLY A 246 -61.57 -66.37 -9.31
CA GLY A 246 -62.93 -66.92 -9.29
C GLY A 246 -64.01 -66.02 -9.91
N VAL A 247 -63.61 -64.90 -10.55
CA VAL A 247 -64.51 -64.04 -11.33
C VAL A 247 -64.63 -64.59 -12.75
N VAL A 248 -65.85 -64.66 -13.29
CA VAL A 248 -66.10 -65.10 -14.68
C VAL A 248 -65.55 -64.05 -15.62
N CYS A 249 -64.51 -64.40 -16.38
CA CYS A 249 -63.84 -63.49 -17.30
C CYS A 249 -64.24 -63.74 -18.76
N GLN A 250 -64.64 -64.97 -19.07
CA GLN A 250 -65.21 -65.34 -20.36
C GLN A 250 -66.50 -66.11 -20.12
N LYS A 251 -67.61 -65.56 -20.62
CA LYS A 251 -68.92 -66.21 -20.56
C LYS A 251 -68.90 -67.48 -21.43
N PRO A 252 -69.61 -68.55 -21.02
CA PRO A 252 -69.68 -69.78 -21.81
C PRO A 252 -70.30 -69.52 -23.19
N VAL A 253 -69.69 -70.07 -24.24
CA VAL A 253 -70.21 -70.00 -25.62
C VAL A 253 -70.48 -71.44 -26.08
N GLY A 254 -71.76 -71.82 -26.22
CA GLY A 254 -72.17 -73.20 -26.49
C GLY A 254 -72.04 -74.11 -25.26
N TYR A 255 -71.44 -75.30 -25.42
CA TYR A 255 -71.25 -76.30 -24.35
C TYR A 255 -69.95 -76.14 -23.53
N SER A 256 -69.22 -75.04 -23.73
CA SER A 256 -67.97 -74.76 -23.02
C SER A 256 -68.23 -74.27 -21.59
N ARG A 257 -67.39 -74.68 -20.64
CA ARG A 257 -67.48 -74.19 -19.24
C ARG A 257 -67.03 -72.72 -19.18
N PRO A 258 -67.56 -71.90 -18.25
CA PRO A 258 -67.09 -70.53 -18.06
C PRO A 258 -65.60 -70.52 -17.70
N THR A 259 -64.85 -69.56 -18.24
CA THR A 259 -63.45 -69.34 -17.85
C THR A 259 -63.43 -68.34 -16.71
N TYR A 260 -62.72 -68.71 -15.63
CA TYR A 260 -62.58 -67.88 -14.45
C TYR A 260 -61.16 -67.30 -14.39
N CYS A 261 -61.04 -66.10 -13.85
CA CYS A 261 -59.74 -65.53 -13.49
C CYS A 261 -59.05 -66.43 -12.48
N ASN A 262 -57.74 -66.66 -12.65
CA ASN A 262 -56.94 -67.55 -11.83
C ASN A 262 -56.09 -66.81 -10.77
N GLY A 263 -56.26 -65.49 -10.63
CA GLY A 263 -55.48 -64.65 -9.73
C GLY A 263 -54.04 -64.38 -10.17
N LYS A 264 -53.66 -64.66 -11.43
CA LYS A 264 -52.26 -64.54 -11.91
C LYS A 264 -52.05 -63.59 -13.09
N SER A 265 -53.10 -63.20 -13.81
CA SER A 265 -53.01 -62.29 -14.97
C SER A 265 -54.25 -61.42 -15.09
N SER A 266 -54.12 -60.23 -15.68
CA SER A 266 -55.25 -59.35 -15.97
C SER A 266 -56.11 -59.83 -17.14
N THR A 267 -55.62 -60.79 -17.92
CA THR A 267 -56.35 -61.47 -18.99
C THR A 267 -56.86 -62.86 -18.56
N CYS A 268 -57.87 -63.37 -19.26
CA CYS A 268 -58.39 -64.71 -19.03
C CYS A 268 -57.30 -65.78 -19.27
N PRO A 269 -57.15 -66.77 -18.38
CA PRO A 269 -56.27 -67.90 -18.64
C PRO A 269 -56.78 -68.70 -19.83
N VAL A 270 -55.91 -68.97 -20.80
CA VAL A 270 -56.23 -69.85 -21.92
C VAL A 270 -56.20 -71.30 -21.44
N THR A 271 -57.29 -72.03 -21.64
CA THR A 271 -57.33 -73.49 -21.43
C THR A 271 -56.53 -74.15 -22.55
N SER A 272 -55.35 -74.65 -22.23
CA SER A 272 -54.51 -75.38 -23.19
C SER A 272 -55.12 -76.74 -23.54
N TYR A 273 -55.89 -76.79 -24.63
CA TYR A 273 -56.06 -77.95 -25.50
C TYR A 273 -55.90 -77.49 -26.96
N LEU A 274 -54.93 -78.09 -27.66
CA LEU A 274 -54.42 -77.69 -28.98
C LEU A 274 -55.46 -77.77 -30.13
N SER A 275 -55.42 -76.82 -31.08
CA SER A 275 -55.09 -77.10 -32.51
C SER A 275 -55.08 -75.86 -33.42
N LEU A 276 -53.89 -75.57 -33.97
CA LEU A 276 -53.54 -75.31 -35.40
C LEU A 276 -54.47 -74.48 -36.31
N ARG A 277 -54.02 -73.29 -36.75
CA ARG A 277 -53.43 -73.01 -38.09
C ARG A 277 -53.19 -71.51 -38.32
N GLU A 278 -52.01 -71.24 -38.88
CA GLU A 278 -51.62 -70.15 -39.82
C GLU A 278 -52.21 -68.75 -39.63
N MET A 279 -51.34 -67.77 -39.35
CA MET A 279 -50.98 -66.74 -40.35
C MET A 279 -49.53 -66.31 -40.15
N VAL A 280 -48.72 -66.62 -41.16
CA VAL A 280 -47.41 -66.04 -41.42
C VAL A 280 -47.68 -64.71 -42.12
N GLU A 281 -47.36 -63.59 -41.50
CA GLU A 281 -47.25 -62.30 -42.16
C GLU A 281 -46.41 -61.36 -41.28
N ASP A 282 -45.10 -61.36 -41.49
CA ASP A 282 -44.29 -60.16 -41.27
C ASP A 282 -43.56 -59.86 -42.58
N ALA A 283 -43.97 -58.75 -43.16
CA ALA A 283 -43.54 -58.27 -44.46
C ALA A 283 -42.10 -57.75 -44.43
N VAL A 284 -41.45 -57.96 -45.58
CA VAL A 284 -40.12 -57.53 -46.01
C VAL A 284 -39.89 -56.02 -45.77
N PRO A 285 -38.63 -55.60 -45.45
CA PRO A 285 -38.26 -54.19 -45.36
C PRO A 285 -38.16 -53.57 -46.75
N ALA A 286 -38.91 -52.49 -47.00
CA ALA A 286 -38.73 -51.65 -48.17
C ALA A 286 -37.95 -50.40 -47.79
N THR A 287 -36.70 -50.37 -48.24
CA THR A 287 -35.91 -49.17 -48.54
C THR A 287 -36.61 -48.32 -49.60
N GLU A 288 -36.80 -47.01 -49.36
CA GLU A 288 -36.16 -45.92 -50.11
C GLU A 288 -36.63 -44.53 -49.64
N GLN A 289 -35.62 -43.71 -49.34
CA GLN A 289 -35.41 -42.28 -49.61
C GLN A 289 -36.62 -41.31 -49.61
N LEU A 290 -36.53 -40.24 -48.80
CA LEU A 290 -36.32 -38.90 -49.37
C LEU A 290 -35.72 -37.92 -48.35
N LEU A 291 -34.45 -37.59 -48.56
CA LEU A 291 -33.80 -36.39 -48.05
C LEU A 291 -34.59 -35.16 -48.52
N VAL A 292 -35.03 -34.30 -47.60
CA VAL A 292 -35.24 -32.88 -47.89
C VAL A 292 -34.15 -32.10 -47.15
N VAL A 293 -33.00 -32.01 -47.80
CA VAL A 293 -32.05 -30.93 -47.58
C VAL A 293 -32.53 -29.76 -48.44
N ARG A 294 -32.93 -28.64 -47.84
CA ARG A 294 -32.97 -27.36 -48.55
C ARG A 294 -31.76 -26.54 -48.13
N SER A 295 -30.87 -26.40 -49.10
CA SER A 295 -29.71 -25.53 -49.09
C SER A 295 -30.11 -24.07 -49.35
N SER A 296 -29.15 -23.21 -48.99
CA SER A 296 -28.70 -22.03 -49.75
C SER A 296 -29.62 -20.78 -49.84
N SER A 297 -29.25 -19.77 -49.03
CA SER A 297 -29.05 -18.36 -49.47
C SER A 297 -28.10 -18.29 -50.70
N PRO A 298 -27.96 -17.22 -51.52
CA PRO A 298 -27.79 -15.81 -51.11
C PRO A 298 -28.25 -14.70 -52.12
N MET A 299 -27.80 -13.45 -51.85
CA MET A 299 -27.70 -12.24 -52.73
C MET A 299 -29.00 -11.41 -52.89
N VAL A 300 -29.15 -10.22 -52.27
CA VAL A 300 -28.50 -8.89 -52.50
C VAL A 300 -28.89 -8.26 -53.85
N LEU A 301 -29.61 -7.12 -53.84
CA LEU A 301 -29.17 -5.79 -54.36
C LEU A 301 -30.34 -4.78 -54.53
N LEU A 302 -30.14 -3.57 -53.97
CA LEU A 302 -30.52 -2.21 -54.44
C LEU A 302 -32.00 -1.87 -54.76
N GLY A 303 -32.57 -0.71 -54.40
CA GLY A 303 -32.10 0.53 -53.77
C GLY A 303 -33.16 1.64 -53.94
N LEU A 304 -33.03 2.73 -53.15
CA LEU A 304 -33.47 4.13 -53.42
C LEU A 304 -35.00 4.36 -53.62
N VAL A 305 -35.73 5.33 -53.03
CA VAL A 305 -35.50 6.70 -52.51
C VAL A 305 -36.73 7.08 -51.65
N CYS A 306 -36.55 7.86 -50.56
CA CYS A 306 -37.27 9.12 -50.27
C CYS A 306 -37.04 9.60 -48.84
N ALA A 307 -36.10 10.53 -48.73
CA ALA A 307 -35.91 11.43 -47.60
C ALA A 307 -36.91 12.61 -47.71
N VAL A 308 -37.31 13.15 -46.54
CA VAL A 308 -37.43 14.58 -46.17
C VAL A 308 -38.30 14.64 -44.91
N ALA A 309 -37.69 14.51 -43.71
CA ALA A 309 -38.31 14.87 -42.42
C ALA A 309 -37.34 14.85 -41.20
N VAL A 310 -36.01 14.96 -41.36
CA VAL A 310 -35.05 14.89 -40.21
C VAL A 310 -34.08 16.08 -40.17
N GLY A 311 -34.57 17.28 -40.52
CA GLY A 311 -33.75 18.50 -40.56
C GLY A 311 -33.91 19.49 -39.40
N VAL A 312 -34.97 19.40 -38.60
CA VAL A 312 -35.34 20.50 -37.67
C VAL A 312 -35.16 20.14 -36.18
N ALA A 313 -34.83 18.88 -35.85
CA ALA A 313 -34.60 18.46 -34.46
C ALA A 313 -33.14 18.63 -33.99
N PHE A 314 -32.15 18.62 -34.89
CA PHE A 314 -30.73 18.69 -34.52
C PHE A 314 -30.22 20.09 -34.19
N MET A 315 -30.83 21.16 -34.72
CA MET A 315 -30.41 22.54 -34.39
C MET A 315 -30.94 23.05 -33.04
N LYS A 316 -32.06 22.52 -32.53
CA LYS A 316 -32.56 22.88 -31.19
C LYS A 316 -31.75 22.24 -30.06
N LEU A 317 -31.20 21.04 -30.28
CA LEU A 317 -30.35 20.37 -29.30
C LEU A 317 -28.96 21.01 -29.20
N LEU A 318 -28.44 21.56 -30.30
CA LEU A 318 -27.16 22.28 -30.31
C LEU A 318 -27.23 23.64 -29.59
N TRP A 319 -28.37 24.34 -29.66
CA TRP A 319 -28.58 25.61 -28.94
C TRP A 319 -28.74 25.44 -27.42
N LEU A 320 -29.34 24.32 -26.97
CA LEU A 320 -29.40 23.98 -25.54
C LEU A 320 -28.03 23.63 -24.95
N CYS A 321 -27.14 22.99 -25.72
CA CYS A 321 -25.76 22.70 -25.29
C CYS A 321 -24.85 23.94 -25.26
N VAL A 322 -25.07 24.93 -26.14
CA VAL A 322 -24.28 26.18 -26.14
C VAL A 322 -24.74 27.12 -25.02
N ALA A 323 -26.03 27.17 -24.70
CA ALA A 323 -26.54 27.93 -23.57
C ALA A 323 -26.14 27.34 -22.20
N ALA A 324 -26.05 26.01 -22.08
CA ALA A 324 -25.53 25.35 -20.86
C ALA A 324 -24.05 25.66 -20.60
N ASN A 325 -23.23 25.80 -21.66
CA ASN A 325 -21.82 26.17 -21.55
C ASN A 325 -21.61 27.63 -21.11
N ALA A 326 -22.50 28.55 -21.50
CA ALA A 326 -22.37 29.96 -21.14
C ALA A 326 -22.72 30.25 -19.66
N VAL A 327 -23.59 29.46 -19.04
CA VAL A 327 -23.96 29.61 -17.61
C VAL A 327 -22.92 28.95 -16.69
N ALA A 328 -22.30 27.85 -17.13
CA ALA A 328 -21.27 27.12 -16.37
C ALA A 328 -19.96 27.92 -16.15
N LEU A 329 -19.64 28.89 -17.01
CA LEU A 329 -18.43 29.71 -16.86
C LEU A 329 -18.56 30.83 -15.80
N SER A 330 -19.75 31.04 -15.22
CA SER A 330 -20.00 32.08 -14.21
C SER A 330 -20.04 31.59 -12.76
N PHE A 331 -20.05 30.27 -12.56
CA PHE A 331 -19.95 29.63 -11.25
C PHE A 331 -18.86 28.58 -11.40
N GLY A 332 -17.70 28.79 -10.79
CA GLY A 332 -16.54 27.89 -10.84
C GLY A 332 -16.80 26.52 -10.22
N MET A 333 -17.73 25.76 -10.76
CA MET A 333 -17.85 24.33 -10.56
C MET A 333 -16.92 23.67 -11.56
N GLU A 334 -15.73 23.31 -11.10
CA GLU A 334 -14.94 22.27 -11.74
C GLU A 334 -15.86 21.07 -11.98
N LEU A 335 -15.94 20.62 -13.24
CA LEU A 335 -16.38 19.28 -13.58
C LEU A 335 -15.34 18.29 -13.02
N LEU A 336 -15.32 18.11 -11.70
CA LEU A 336 -15.03 16.79 -11.18
C LEU A 336 -16.29 15.98 -11.48
N GLU A 337 -16.22 15.14 -12.50
CA GLU A 337 -16.82 13.82 -12.33
C GLU A 337 -16.18 13.25 -11.06
N ALA A 338 -16.78 13.52 -9.90
CA ALA A 338 -16.62 12.63 -8.77
C ALA A 338 -17.02 11.28 -9.34
N VAL A 339 -16.04 10.37 -9.48
CA VAL A 339 -16.25 9.03 -9.99
C VAL A 339 -17.29 8.41 -9.08
N ALA A 340 -18.56 8.52 -9.46
CA ALA A 340 -19.66 8.15 -8.61
C ALA A 340 -19.58 6.62 -8.52
N VAL A 341 -19.08 6.14 -7.38
CA VAL A 341 -18.91 4.71 -7.14
C VAL A 341 -20.30 4.10 -7.21
N LYS A 342 -20.52 3.26 -8.22
CA LYS A 342 -21.77 2.53 -8.35
C LYS A 342 -21.86 1.54 -7.22
N CYS A 343 -23.05 1.41 -6.65
CA CYS A 343 -23.33 0.45 -5.60
C CYS A 343 -24.69 -0.19 -5.83
N SER A 344 -24.81 -1.42 -5.37
CA SER A 344 -26.05 -2.17 -5.21
C SER A 344 -26.45 -2.29 -3.74
N CYS A 345 -25.50 -2.18 -2.81
CA CYS A 345 -25.76 -2.05 -1.38
C CYS A 345 -24.68 -1.20 -0.67
N ASN A 346 -24.86 -0.92 0.63
CA ASN A 346 -23.94 -0.04 1.38
C ASN A 346 -22.51 -0.59 1.50
N SER A 347 -22.30 -1.91 1.44
CA SER A 347 -20.96 -2.50 1.52
C SER A 347 -20.17 -2.44 0.21
N ASP A 348 -20.82 -2.18 -0.93
CA ASP A 348 -20.11 -1.87 -2.19
C ASP A 348 -19.38 -0.51 -2.11
N CYS A 349 -19.76 0.31 -1.15
CA CYS A 349 -19.17 1.60 -0.97
C CYS A 349 -17.91 1.48 -0.11
N PRO A 350 -16.72 1.75 -0.68
CA PRO A 350 -15.48 1.69 0.08
C PRO A 350 -15.58 2.65 1.27
N ALA A 351 -15.07 2.24 2.44
CA ALA A 351 -14.95 3.19 3.52
C ALA A 351 -13.90 4.22 3.12
N VAL A 352 -14.27 5.50 3.20
CA VAL A 352 -13.38 6.61 2.94
C VAL A 352 -13.04 7.24 4.27
N THR A 353 -11.75 7.36 4.57
CA THR A 353 -11.28 8.03 5.79
C THR A 353 -11.89 9.42 5.88
N CYS A 354 -12.31 9.82 7.09
CA CYS A 354 -12.96 11.11 7.35
C CYS A 354 -14.29 11.36 6.61
N GLN A 355 -14.92 10.29 6.14
CA GLN A 355 -16.32 10.26 5.74
C GLN A 355 -17.10 9.37 6.71
N ASN A 356 -18.38 9.68 6.90
CA ASN A 356 -19.29 8.80 7.63
C ASN A 356 -19.60 7.55 6.80
N ALA A 357 -20.20 6.55 7.46
CA ALA A 357 -20.61 5.29 6.81
C ALA A 357 -21.38 5.58 5.51
N PRO A 358 -20.92 5.06 4.37
CA PRO A 358 -21.54 5.37 3.09
C PRO A 358 -22.93 4.76 2.99
N VAL A 359 -23.82 5.49 2.33
CA VAL A 359 -25.16 5.00 2.01
C VAL A 359 -25.24 4.80 0.51
N CYS A 360 -25.61 3.60 0.09
CA CYS A 360 -25.95 3.34 -1.30
C CYS A 360 -27.33 3.91 -1.58
N SER A 361 -27.39 4.98 -2.37
CA SER A 361 -28.62 5.70 -2.67
C SER A 361 -28.71 5.95 -4.17
N TYR A 362 -29.83 5.58 -4.78
CA TYR A 362 -30.05 5.65 -6.23
C TYR A 362 -28.99 4.92 -7.08
N GLY A 363 -28.38 3.85 -6.54
CA GLY A 363 -27.36 3.06 -7.23
C GLY A 363 -25.94 3.64 -7.17
N TYR A 364 -25.72 4.67 -6.34
CA TYR A 364 -24.41 5.32 -6.16
C TYR A 364 -24.10 5.56 -4.69
N CYS A 365 -22.82 5.48 -4.35
CA CYS A 365 -22.34 5.74 -3.00
C CYS A 365 -22.44 7.22 -2.66
N GLN A 366 -23.15 7.51 -1.59
CA GLN A 366 -23.21 8.84 -1.02
C GLN A 366 -22.41 8.89 0.27
N TYR A 367 -21.50 9.85 0.32
CA TYR A 367 -20.63 10.12 1.47
C TYR A 367 -21.04 11.43 2.11
N THR A 368 -20.99 11.47 3.44
CA THR A 368 -21.10 12.73 4.19
C THR A 368 -19.83 12.91 4.99
N LYS A 369 -19.27 14.11 4.94
CA LYS A 369 -18.03 14.44 5.63
C LYS A 369 -18.19 14.24 7.14
N ALA A 370 -17.19 13.59 7.75
CA ALA A 370 -17.10 13.48 9.19
C ALA A 370 -16.90 14.87 9.83
N ALA A 371 -17.33 15.04 11.07
CA ALA A 371 -17.14 16.31 11.77
C ALA A 371 -15.64 16.65 11.88
N VAL A 372 -15.30 17.94 11.76
CA VAL A 372 -13.91 18.39 11.95
C VAL A 372 -13.46 18.01 13.37
N GLY A 373 -12.28 17.41 13.48
CA GLY A 373 -11.75 16.90 14.75
C GLY A 373 -12.14 15.45 15.07
N THR A 374 -12.93 14.77 14.22
CA THR A 374 -13.19 13.33 14.37
C THR A 374 -11.87 12.57 14.33
N LYS A 375 -11.62 11.68 15.29
CA LYS A 375 -10.37 10.90 15.35
C LYS A 375 -10.29 9.89 14.22
N CYS A 376 -9.12 9.77 13.60
CA CYS A 376 -8.85 8.84 12.51
C CYS A 376 -7.52 8.10 12.72
N PRO A 377 -7.40 7.30 13.80
CA PRO A 377 -6.10 6.78 14.24
C PRO A 377 -5.50 5.78 13.26
N GLY A 378 -4.20 5.94 12.97
CA GLY A 378 -3.48 5.09 12.02
C GLY A 378 -4.01 5.20 10.60
N LYS A 379 -4.63 6.34 10.26
CA LYS A 379 -5.17 6.64 8.93
C LYS A 379 -4.59 7.92 8.33
N SER A 380 -3.65 8.57 9.01
CA SER A 380 -2.93 9.72 8.49
C SER A 380 -1.70 9.28 7.69
N CYS A 381 -0.94 10.26 7.24
CA CYS A 381 0.23 10.11 6.37
C CYS A 381 1.48 9.58 7.11
N THR A 382 1.58 9.79 8.43
CA THR A 382 2.82 9.61 9.22
C THR A 382 2.81 8.44 10.21
N ASN A 383 1.84 7.53 10.05
CA ASN A 383 1.57 6.48 11.03
C ASN A 383 2.82 5.67 11.41
N GLY A 384 3.00 5.43 12.71
CA GLY A 384 4.07 4.57 13.22
C GLY A 384 5.46 5.21 13.31
N GLY A 385 5.60 6.50 12.98
CA GLY A 385 6.83 7.25 13.24
C GLY A 385 7.09 7.46 14.75
N ALA A 386 8.36 7.59 15.15
CA ALA A 386 8.71 7.77 16.56
C ALA A 386 8.09 9.04 17.20
N CYS A 387 7.81 10.05 16.37
CA CYS A 387 7.19 11.32 16.75
C CYS A 387 5.71 11.43 16.38
N ASP A 388 5.14 10.38 15.82
CA ASP A 388 3.74 10.36 15.40
C ASP A 388 2.82 10.04 16.59
N ASP A 389 1.72 10.77 16.69
CA ASP A 389 0.69 10.55 17.70
C ASP A 389 -0.57 9.98 17.03
N ASP A 390 -0.42 8.78 16.45
CA ASP A 390 -1.45 8.00 15.77
C ASP A 390 -2.82 8.05 16.47
N ALA A 391 -2.84 7.94 17.80
CA ALA A 391 -4.09 7.92 18.57
C ALA A 391 -4.88 9.24 18.45
N ASN A 392 -4.21 10.32 18.06
CA ASN A 392 -4.74 11.66 18.03
C ASN A 392 -4.94 12.27 16.64
N ASP A 393 -4.63 11.54 15.57
CA ASP A 393 -4.96 11.91 14.19
C ASP A 393 -6.42 12.35 14.06
N PHE A 394 -6.68 13.35 13.21
CA PHE A 394 -7.99 13.99 13.13
C PHE A 394 -8.41 14.44 11.74
N CYS A 395 -9.72 14.44 11.50
CA CYS A 395 -10.30 14.90 10.24
C CYS A 395 -10.36 16.42 10.13
N ASN A 396 -9.91 16.98 9.01
CA ASN A 396 -9.98 18.42 8.74
C ASN A 396 -11.27 18.85 8.01
N ASP A 397 -11.33 20.12 7.62
CA ASP A 397 -12.46 20.71 6.90
C ASP A 397 -12.60 20.25 5.43
N LYS A 398 -11.59 19.57 4.90
CA LYS A 398 -11.58 18.98 3.55
C LYS A 398 -11.88 17.47 3.54
N ALA A 399 -12.18 16.88 4.68
CA ALA A 399 -12.34 15.42 4.86
C ALA A 399 -11.04 14.63 4.62
N GLU A 400 -9.90 15.23 4.95
CA GLU A 400 -8.60 14.55 4.97
C GLU A 400 -8.26 14.18 6.43
N CYS A 401 -7.64 13.02 6.63
CA CYS A 401 -7.10 12.65 7.93
C CYS A 401 -5.72 13.28 8.10
N ILE A 402 -5.62 14.19 9.06
CA ILE A 402 -4.42 14.95 9.36
C ILE A 402 -3.70 14.33 10.54
N SER A 403 -2.39 14.17 10.38
CA SER A 403 -1.48 13.67 11.40
C SER A 403 -1.50 14.54 12.66
N ALA A 404 -1.58 13.90 13.82
CA ALA A 404 -1.21 14.52 15.08
C ALA A 404 0.23 14.16 15.43
N PHE A 405 0.98 15.13 15.97
CA PHE A 405 2.38 14.94 16.31
C PHE A 405 2.61 15.02 17.81
N LYS A 406 3.54 14.21 18.30
CA LYS A 406 4.02 14.30 19.68
C LYS A 406 4.64 15.67 19.93
N PRO A 407 4.52 16.22 21.15
CA PRO A 407 4.99 17.56 21.46
C PRO A 407 6.50 17.68 21.29
N SER A 408 6.98 18.92 21.08
CA SER A 408 8.40 19.22 20.84
C SER A 408 9.35 18.98 22.02
N THR A 409 8.84 18.41 23.10
CA THR A 409 9.57 17.96 24.28
C THR A 409 9.81 16.45 24.29
N THR A 410 9.27 15.72 23.31
CA THR A 410 9.37 14.26 23.26
C THR A 410 10.70 13.85 22.65
N VAL A 411 11.55 13.16 23.40
CA VAL A 411 12.78 12.55 22.86
C VAL A 411 12.41 11.35 22.01
N CYS A 412 12.82 11.36 20.74
CA CYS A 412 12.55 10.28 19.78
C CYS A 412 13.79 9.42 19.48
N ARG A 413 14.98 9.97 19.68
CA ARG A 413 16.23 9.21 19.72
C ARG A 413 17.08 9.72 20.90
N PRO A 414 17.47 8.86 21.85
CA PRO A 414 18.36 9.25 22.93
C PRO A 414 19.82 9.35 22.45
N ALA A 415 20.60 10.22 23.07
CA ALA A 415 22.04 10.34 22.83
C ALA A 415 22.79 9.06 23.26
N THR A 416 23.72 8.63 22.42
CA THR A 416 24.62 7.49 22.62
C THR A 416 26.04 7.97 22.95
N GLY A 417 26.19 8.59 24.12
CA GLY A 417 27.46 9.13 24.61
C GLY A 417 27.58 10.65 24.50
N ASP A 418 28.76 11.19 24.85
CA ASP A 418 28.98 12.63 25.00
C ASP A 418 29.00 13.40 23.67
N CYS A 419 29.36 12.74 22.57
CA CYS A 419 29.44 13.35 21.24
C CYS A 419 28.18 13.19 20.39
N ASP A 420 27.11 12.71 20.99
CA ASP A 420 25.84 12.45 20.34
C ASP A 420 24.76 13.36 20.95
N VAL A 421 23.87 13.91 20.13
CA VAL A 421 22.81 14.83 20.59
C VAL A 421 21.48 14.10 20.51
N ALA A 422 20.71 14.09 21.61
CA ALA A 422 19.38 13.49 21.59
C ALA A 422 18.42 14.30 20.71
N GLU A 423 17.75 13.66 19.76
CA GLU A 423 16.73 14.29 18.95
C GLU A 423 15.39 14.30 19.66
N VAL A 424 14.76 15.47 19.62
CA VAL A 424 13.41 15.70 20.07
C VAL A 424 12.50 15.90 18.88
N CYS A 425 11.26 15.43 19.00
CA CYS A 425 10.22 15.69 18.02
C CYS A 425 10.09 17.19 17.78
N THR A 426 9.69 17.58 16.57
CA THR A 426 9.50 19.00 16.26
C THR A 426 8.13 19.53 16.69
N GLY A 427 7.19 18.64 17.00
CA GLY A 427 5.76 18.97 17.15
C GLY A 427 5.04 19.20 15.82
N SER A 428 5.71 18.98 14.69
CA SER A 428 5.20 19.26 13.35
C SER A 428 5.51 18.15 12.33
N SER A 429 6.06 17.03 12.78
CA SER A 429 6.48 15.89 11.96
C SER A 429 6.33 14.59 12.76
N GLY A 430 5.90 13.51 12.10
CA GLY A 430 5.80 12.17 12.69
C GLY A 430 7.14 11.42 12.70
N SER A 431 8.11 11.87 11.89
CA SER A 431 9.47 11.35 11.86
C SER A 431 10.36 12.04 12.89
N CYS A 432 11.22 11.26 13.54
CA CYS A 432 12.31 11.82 14.34
C CYS A 432 13.26 12.61 13.43
N PRO A 433 13.78 13.78 13.86
CA PRO A 433 14.82 14.48 13.12
C PRO A 433 16.02 13.59 12.78
N LEU A 434 16.79 14.00 11.78
CA LEU A 434 18.04 13.32 11.43
C LEU A 434 19.00 13.32 12.63
N ASP A 435 19.80 12.26 12.72
CA ASP A 435 20.83 12.09 13.73
C ASP A 435 21.85 13.24 13.63
N THR A 436 21.97 14.00 14.72
CA THR A 436 22.84 15.16 14.85
C THR A 436 23.89 14.91 15.93
N PHE A 437 25.11 15.30 15.63
CA PHE A 437 26.24 15.11 16.54
C PHE A 437 26.62 16.40 17.23
N ALA A 438 27.24 16.27 18.40
CA ALA A 438 27.68 17.41 19.18
C ALA A 438 28.79 18.17 18.43
N SER A 439 28.85 19.49 18.63
CA SER A 439 29.83 20.36 17.96
C SER A 439 31.28 19.97 18.26
N MET A 440 32.22 20.39 17.39
CA MET A 440 33.66 20.18 17.59
C MET A 440 34.25 20.86 18.85
N THR A 441 33.48 21.71 19.54
CA THR A 441 33.88 22.34 20.80
C THR A 441 33.30 21.63 22.03
N THR A 442 32.56 20.54 21.83
CA THR A 442 31.94 19.78 22.91
C THR A 442 32.99 18.87 23.54
N GLU A 443 33.17 18.98 24.85
CA GLU A 443 34.04 18.10 25.62
C GLU A 443 33.44 16.71 25.70
N CYS A 444 34.29 15.69 25.58
CA CYS A 444 33.90 14.29 25.67
C CYS A 444 34.91 13.51 26.50
N LYS A 445 34.62 12.23 26.79
CA LYS A 445 35.58 11.34 27.43
C LYS A 445 36.16 10.37 26.41
N GLY A 446 37.44 10.57 26.08
CA GLY A 446 38.22 9.73 25.19
C GLY A 446 38.63 8.40 25.84
N ALA A 447 39.51 7.67 25.16
CA ALA A 447 39.96 6.36 25.64
C ALA A 447 41.07 6.47 26.70
N ASN A 448 41.83 7.58 26.75
CA ASN A 448 43.02 7.72 27.60
C ASN A 448 42.97 8.93 28.55
N ASN A 449 41.96 9.02 29.40
CA ASN A 449 41.91 10.11 30.38
C ASN A 449 42.84 9.88 31.58
N GLY A 450 43.62 10.91 31.96
CA GLY A 450 44.23 11.02 33.30
C GLY A 450 45.75 10.97 33.41
N GLY A 451 46.51 11.34 32.38
CA GLY A 451 47.97 11.51 32.46
C GLY A 451 48.44 12.97 32.41
N ALA A 452 49.71 13.24 32.76
CA ALA A 452 50.25 14.61 32.79
C ALA A 452 50.34 15.29 31.40
N CYS A 453 50.14 14.53 30.33
CA CYS A 453 50.09 15.00 28.94
C CYS A 453 48.71 14.88 28.31
N ASP A 454 47.71 14.52 29.11
CA ASP A 454 46.33 14.39 28.67
C ASP A 454 45.70 15.78 28.48
N GLY A 455 45.08 15.99 27.33
CA GLY A 455 44.38 17.21 26.97
C GLY A 455 42.88 17.09 27.25
N VAL A 456 42.13 18.11 26.82
CA VAL A 456 40.66 18.04 26.83
C VAL A 456 40.21 17.40 25.53
N ASP A 457 39.59 16.23 25.62
CA ASP A 457 39.05 15.52 24.47
C ASP A 457 37.84 16.27 23.92
N LEU A 458 37.76 16.34 22.59
CA LEU A 458 36.71 17.07 21.89
C LEU A 458 36.07 16.19 20.83
N CYS A 459 34.78 16.39 20.61
CA CYS A 459 34.08 15.71 19.54
C CYS A 459 34.62 16.14 18.16
N ASP A 460 34.52 15.26 17.17
CA ASP A 460 34.86 15.57 15.77
C ASP A 460 33.71 16.23 14.98
N GLY A 461 32.51 16.31 15.57
CA GLY A 461 31.30 16.74 14.86
C GLY A 461 30.60 15.61 14.08
N ASN A 462 31.07 14.37 14.21
CA ASN A 462 30.59 13.18 13.53
C ASN A 462 30.29 12.02 14.51
N GLY A 463 30.09 12.35 15.79
CA GLY A 463 29.72 11.38 16.83
C GLY A 463 30.89 10.68 17.51
N ASN A 464 32.14 10.97 17.11
CA ASN A 464 33.31 10.37 17.74
C ASN A 464 33.99 11.36 18.68
N CYS A 465 34.44 10.85 19.82
CA CYS A 465 35.30 11.58 20.72
C CYS A 465 36.76 11.46 20.24
N VAL A 466 37.43 12.59 20.01
CA VAL A 466 38.83 12.63 19.60
C VAL A 466 39.70 12.89 20.82
N ASP A 467 40.56 11.93 21.11
CA ASP A 467 41.57 12.00 22.17
C ASP A 467 42.58 13.11 21.86
N LYS A 468 42.71 14.09 22.76
CA LYS A 468 43.62 15.24 22.56
C LYS A 468 44.76 15.17 23.56
N TYR A 469 45.98 15.34 23.05
CA TYR A 469 47.18 15.38 23.87
C TYR A 469 47.79 16.78 23.92
N LEU A 470 48.40 17.12 25.05
CA LEU A 470 49.15 18.37 25.20
C LEU A 470 50.33 18.43 24.20
N PRO A 471 50.64 19.61 23.64
CA PRO A 471 51.65 19.75 22.60
C PRO A 471 53.05 19.39 23.14
N SER A 472 53.97 19.04 22.24
CA SER A 472 55.32 18.62 22.61
C SER A 472 56.21 19.71 23.23
N THR A 473 55.71 20.94 23.29
CA THR A 473 56.31 22.04 24.04
C THR A 473 55.94 22.02 25.53
N THR A 474 54.98 21.18 25.93
CA THR A 474 54.50 21.09 27.31
C THR A 474 55.42 20.20 28.12
N VAL A 475 56.11 20.77 29.10
CA VAL A 475 56.93 20.01 30.06
C VAL A 475 56.01 19.30 31.05
N CYS A 476 56.01 17.98 31.02
CA CYS A 476 55.17 17.13 31.88
C CYS A 476 55.92 16.63 33.13
N ARG A 477 57.26 16.60 33.09
CA ARG A 477 58.10 16.45 34.28
C ARG A 477 59.28 17.41 34.21
N ALA A 478 59.42 18.23 35.25
CA ALA A 478 60.59 19.09 35.39
C ALA A 478 61.81 18.27 35.83
N ALA A 479 62.99 18.66 35.34
CA ALA A 479 64.27 18.14 35.80
C ALA A 479 64.46 18.43 37.30
N LYS A 480 64.82 17.40 38.08
CA LYS A 480 65.11 17.51 39.51
C LYS A 480 66.54 17.97 39.81
N SER A 481 67.45 17.90 38.84
CA SER A 481 68.86 18.30 38.97
C SER A 481 69.52 18.57 37.61
N ASP A 482 70.76 19.06 37.61
CA ASP A 482 71.59 19.23 36.40
C ASP A 482 71.87 17.90 35.67
N CYS A 483 71.62 16.76 36.33
CA CYS A 483 71.78 15.39 35.79
C CYS A 483 70.48 14.72 35.33
N ASP A 484 69.37 15.43 35.48
CA ASP A 484 68.03 14.99 35.10
C ASP A 484 67.58 15.84 33.90
N VAL A 485 66.94 15.23 32.90
CA VAL A 485 66.41 15.95 31.75
C VAL A 485 64.92 16.15 31.97
N ALA A 486 64.41 17.34 31.67
CA ALA A 486 62.97 17.59 31.71
C ALA A 486 62.29 16.90 30.50
N GLU A 487 61.18 16.22 30.73
CA GLU A 487 60.40 15.56 29.69
C GLU A 487 59.25 16.45 29.30
N SER A 488 59.13 16.58 27.99
CA SER A 488 57.97 17.16 27.36
C SER A 488 57.06 16.08 26.81
N CYS A 489 55.78 16.41 26.70
CA CYS A 489 54.81 15.56 26.05
C CYS A 489 55.24 15.20 24.62
N THR A 490 54.76 14.07 24.11
CA THR A 490 55.05 13.67 22.73
C THR A 490 54.09 14.31 21.72
N GLY A 491 52.94 14.82 22.20
CA GLY A 491 51.80 15.21 21.36
C GLY A 491 50.97 14.02 20.85
N THR A 492 51.27 12.80 21.28
CA THR A 492 50.63 11.56 20.80
C THR A 492 50.24 10.58 21.91
N SER A 493 50.48 10.93 23.18
CA SER A 493 50.13 10.11 24.34
C SER A 493 49.75 10.99 25.52
N GLY A 494 48.75 10.56 26.29
CA GLY A 494 48.35 11.22 27.53
C GLY A 494 49.36 11.02 28.68
N LEU A 495 50.28 10.05 28.55
CA LEU A 495 51.32 9.80 29.55
C LEU A 495 52.58 10.61 29.26
N CYS A 496 53.22 11.10 30.33
CA CYS A 496 54.55 11.69 30.23
C CYS A 496 55.57 10.60 29.86
N PRO A 497 56.55 10.88 28.96
CA PRO A 497 57.61 9.92 28.65
C PRO A 497 58.36 9.43 29.90
N ALA A 498 59.00 8.26 29.76
CA ALA A 498 59.83 7.71 30.83
C ALA A 498 61.00 8.65 31.17
N ASP A 499 61.44 8.59 32.42
CA ASP A 499 62.55 9.39 32.96
C ASP A 499 63.86 9.16 32.19
N VAL A 500 64.40 10.23 31.62
CA VAL A 500 65.67 10.26 30.91
C VAL A 500 66.68 11.11 31.67
N TYR A 501 67.82 10.49 31.96
CA TYR A 501 68.95 11.18 32.57
C TYR A 501 69.87 11.83 31.52
N ALA A 502 70.60 12.86 31.94
CA ALA A 502 71.58 13.53 31.09
C ALA A 502 72.66 12.55 30.60
N SER A 503 73.31 12.85 29.48
CA SER A 503 74.33 11.95 28.92
C SER A 503 75.50 11.78 29.89
N SER A 504 76.21 10.66 29.79
CA SER A 504 77.39 10.37 30.63
C SER A 504 78.52 11.42 30.52
N THR A 505 78.46 12.28 29.52
CA THR A 505 79.39 13.40 29.29
C THR A 505 78.91 14.73 29.91
N THR A 506 77.69 14.79 30.44
CA THR A 506 77.15 15.98 31.09
C THR A 506 77.75 16.12 32.49
N THR A 507 78.40 17.25 32.75
CA THR A 507 78.92 17.55 34.09
C THR A 507 77.78 17.92 35.02
N CYS A 508 77.46 17.05 35.95
CA CYS A 508 76.42 17.28 36.93
C CYS A 508 77.00 17.66 38.28
N LYS A 509 76.26 18.50 39.03
CA LYS A 509 76.60 18.78 40.43
C LYS A 509 76.02 17.68 41.32
N GLY A 510 76.89 16.80 41.83
CA GLY A 510 76.52 15.83 42.85
C GLY A 510 76.36 16.49 44.22
N THR A 511 75.64 15.82 45.12
CA THR A 511 75.51 16.23 46.54
C THR A 511 76.83 16.15 47.33
N CYS A 512 77.90 15.63 46.73
CA CYS A 512 79.24 15.51 47.32
C CYS A 512 80.25 16.54 46.80
N ASN A 513 79.87 17.49 45.94
CA ASN A 513 80.85 18.38 45.31
C ASN A 513 81.40 19.41 46.31
N GLY A 514 82.55 19.08 46.87
CA GLY A 514 83.28 19.90 47.83
C GLY A 514 84.58 19.29 48.33
N ASN A 515 84.98 18.10 47.87
CA ASN A 515 86.21 17.44 48.29
C ASN A 515 87.28 17.47 47.18
N PRO A 516 88.58 17.59 47.52
CA PRO A 516 89.66 17.70 46.54
C PRO A 516 89.96 16.42 45.74
N CYS A 517 89.18 15.35 45.92
CA CYS A 517 89.34 14.07 45.24
C CYS A 517 88.17 13.70 44.32
N ASP A 518 87.24 14.62 44.08
CA ASP A 518 86.14 14.40 43.12
C ASP A 518 86.68 14.62 41.70
N GLY A 519 87.06 13.52 41.03
CA GLY A 519 87.52 13.47 39.64
C GLY A 519 86.62 12.59 38.79
#